data_AF-C0BU12-F1
#
_entry.id   AF-C0BU12-F1
#
_cell.length_a   1.000
_cell.length_b   1.000
_cell.length_c   1.000
_cell.angle_alpha   90.00
_cell.angle_beta   90.00
_cell.angle_gamma   90.00
#
_symmetry.space_group_name_H-M   'P 1'
#
loop_
_entity.id
_entity.type
_entity.pdbx_description
1 polymer ?
#
loop_
_entity_poly.entity_id
_entity_poly.type
_entity_poly.pdbx_seq_one_letter_code
_entity_poly.pdbx_strand_id
1 'polypeptide(L)'
;MHGIGFAVGDLSLSNVLINDSLEIKLIDFEAAKKLSQDFQVDIATPGFTNDAVCNYEQQDWYAFAVIVHRLFVPICPLYYLAPSLLFCQDYMVQKHFGNEAVSFLRSVRSRMLGLTPLLSHGPFIDKALQACDKLLDPENIETFMRLLYKGIVSGLDLRGEYPVKGDISMYGDEMSKYSIGSGFAGVSLALLKSSCLENSEWFYAIAREKYISVLRKLKDGMSFRAGLFNGTVGVAMAAYEVFSREECHKMLSYIGISHIDYLAGIDDYSLYSGLSGIGMALLSLGASRNSHEEKMLSYILSKVYERCDCGLTSQDMLSSKADFTLMKGWLGAGLFLWKASLCRKDDALRSRAESIFRLTLTHLANADNKERPMYYVDHLKNKPRTMPYLDCGTSGVALAFIEVYKDGNESMEFLNEEFLRRLSQGSDMVCTFNGGLFGGYVGLLPAAIALRDLGIDDELWERIIDGLNLYLMKNNGNIVFPGLYGYKCSMDLGTGSAGVLLALSDSGRSGEWGSWMPVLENEDFSLFRV
;
A
#
# COMPACT_ATOMS: atom_id res chain seq x y z
N MET A 1 34.94 -20.69 3.67
CA MET A 1 35.55 -19.64 4.52
C MET A 1 35.92 -20.17 5.89
N HIS A 2 34.98 -20.66 6.72
CA HIS A 2 35.33 -21.13 8.07
C HIS A 2 36.40 -22.22 8.11
N GLY A 3 36.38 -23.18 7.19
CA GLY A 3 37.40 -24.24 7.08
C GLY A 3 38.84 -23.76 6.82
N ILE A 4 39.02 -22.51 6.36
CA ILE A 4 40.34 -21.87 6.20
C ILE A 4 40.62 -20.83 7.31
N GLY A 5 39.79 -20.77 8.36
CA GLY A 5 39.99 -19.94 9.56
C GLY A 5 39.40 -18.52 9.51
N PHE A 6 38.58 -18.19 8.51
CA PHE A 6 38.01 -16.85 8.31
C PHE A 6 36.48 -16.88 8.25
N ALA A 7 35.86 -15.85 8.81
CA ALA A 7 34.45 -15.51 8.64
C ALA A 7 34.27 -14.37 7.62
N VAL A 8 33.09 -14.29 7.02
CA VAL A 8 32.70 -13.19 6.12
C VAL A 8 32.34 -11.94 6.92
N GLY A 9 31.65 -12.10 8.06
CA GLY A 9 31.32 -11.03 9.01
C GLY A 9 30.03 -10.28 8.65
N ASP A 10 29.88 -9.87 7.39
CA ASP A 10 28.70 -9.18 6.87
C ASP A 10 28.07 -9.96 5.70
N LEU A 11 27.74 -11.23 5.94
CA LEU A 11 27.09 -12.05 4.92
C LEU A 11 25.63 -11.61 4.68
N SER A 12 25.26 -11.37 3.43
CA SER A 12 23.89 -11.05 3.00
C SER A 12 23.64 -11.52 1.56
N LEU A 13 22.41 -11.31 1.05
CA LEU A 13 22.05 -11.68 -0.33
C LEU A 13 22.94 -11.01 -1.39
N SER A 14 23.43 -9.79 -1.15
CA SER A 14 24.26 -9.06 -2.13
C SER A 14 25.70 -9.57 -2.19
N ASN A 15 26.16 -10.35 -1.21
CA ASN A 15 27.53 -10.89 -1.18
C ASN A 15 27.65 -12.24 -1.92
N VAL A 16 26.53 -12.85 -2.32
CA VAL A 16 26.49 -14.18 -2.93
C VAL A 16 26.19 -14.05 -4.42
N LEU A 17 27.18 -14.38 -5.27
CA LEU A 17 27.00 -14.50 -6.71
C LEU A 17 26.86 -15.97 -7.09
N ILE A 18 25.94 -16.25 -8.01
CA ILE A 18 25.71 -17.59 -8.57
C ILE A 18 25.81 -17.46 -10.09
N ASN A 19 26.63 -18.29 -10.72
CA ASN A 19 26.72 -18.34 -12.19
C ASN A 19 25.77 -19.40 -12.78
N ASP A 20 25.72 -19.49 -14.11
CA ASP A 20 24.84 -20.42 -14.83
C ASP A 20 25.14 -21.91 -14.50
N SER A 21 26.36 -22.21 -14.04
CA SER A 21 26.76 -23.55 -13.57
C SER A 21 26.42 -23.81 -12.11
N LEU A 22 25.67 -22.91 -11.46
CA LEU A 22 25.36 -22.92 -10.02
C LEU A 22 26.59 -22.87 -9.11
N GLU A 23 27.72 -22.38 -9.62
CA GLU A 23 28.91 -22.15 -8.79
C GLU A 23 28.71 -20.88 -7.96
N ILE A 24 28.99 -21.00 -6.67
CA ILE A 24 28.82 -19.93 -5.70
C ILE A 24 30.14 -19.17 -5.56
N LYS A 25 30.09 -17.85 -5.74
CA LYS A 25 31.20 -16.94 -5.43
C LYS A 25 30.77 -15.94 -4.38
N LEU A 26 31.55 -15.85 -3.31
CA LEU A 26 31.40 -14.81 -2.31
C LEU A 26 32.25 -13.59 -2.73
N ILE A 27 31.67 -12.41 -2.57
CA ILE A 27 32.32 -11.12 -2.82
C ILE A 27 32.25 -10.25 -1.59
N ASP A 28 32.92 -9.09 -1.65
CA ASP A 28 32.81 -8.03 -0.65
C ASP A 28 33.27 -8.48 0.76
N PHE A 29 34.58 -8.67 0.90
CA PHE A 29 35.22 -9.18 2.12
C PHE A 29 35.73 -8.07 3.05
N GLU A 30 35.19 -6.85 2.96
CA GLU A 30 35.65 -5.72 3.79
C GLU A 30 35.41 -5.95 5.30
N ALA A 31 34.37 -6.72 5.63
CA ALA A 31 34.04 -7.12 7.00
C ALA A 31 34.67 -8.47 7.43
N ALA A 32 35.48 -9.10 6.59
CA ALA A 32 36.01 -10.44 6.88
C ALA A 32 37.02 -10.42 8.04
N LYS A 33 36.88 -11.37 8.97
CA LYS A 33 37.70 -11.48 10.18
C LYS A 33 38.20 -12.91 10.39
N LYS A 34 39.29 -13.07 11.14
CA LYS A 34 39.73 -14.39 11.60
C LYS A 34 38.74 -14.90 12.65
N LEU A 35 38.41 -16.19 12.60
CA LEU A 35 37.53 -16.80 13.61
C LEU A 35 38.12 -16.74 15.03
N SER A 36 39.45 -16.66 15.15
CA SER A 36 40.16 -16.57 16.43
C SER A 36 40.23 -15.15 17.01
N GLN A 37 39.76 -14.14 16.28
CA GLN A 37 39.80 -12.75 16.73
C GLN A 37 38.64 -12.48 17.69
N ASP A 38 38.86 -11.56 18.65
CA ASP A 38 37.80 -11.09 19.54
C ASP A 38 36.60 -10.57 18.75
N PHE A 39 35.41 -10.99 19.15
CA PHE A 39 34.19 -10.68 18.44
C PHE A 39 33.79 -9.21 18.64
N GLN A 40 33.68 -8.50 17.53
CA GLN A 40 33.14 -7.14 17.46
C GLN A 40 32.25 -7.01 16.23
N VAL A 41 31.06 -6.43 16.42
CA VAL A 41 30.16 -6.09 15.32
C VAL A 41 30.58 -4.72 14.78
N ASP A 42 31.26 -4.72 13.63
CA ASP A 42 31.74 -3.50 12.97
C ASP A 42 30.70 -3.01 11.95
N ILE A 43 30.63 -3.70 10.81
CA ILE A 43 29.73 -3.44 9.68
C ILE A 43 28.76 -4.63 9.61
N ALA A 44 27.45 -4.34 9.51
CA ALA A 44 26.44 -5.36 9.38
C ALA A 44 25.26 -4.87 8.53
N THR A 45 24.76 -5.76 7.67
CA THR A 45 23.58 -5.53 6.86
C THR A 45 22.32 -5.69 7.73
N PRO A 46 21.45 -4.67 7.82
CA PRO A 46 20.20 -4.76 8.58
C PRO A 46 19.37 -5.97 8.18
N GLY A 47 18.98 -6.79 9.16
CA GLY A 47 18.27 -8.04 8.92
C GLY A 47 19.13 -9.30 8.91
N PHE A 48 20.44 -9.20 8.75
CA PHE A 48 21.36 -10.34 8.68
C PHE A 48 22.26 -10.44 9.93
N THR A 49 21.90 -9.77 11.01
CA THR A 49 22.58 -9.84 12.32
C THR A 49 21.57 -9.94 13.47
N ASN A 50 22.04 -10.34 14.66
CA ASN A 50 21.24 -10.50 15.87
C ASN A 50 22.10 -10.31 17.12
N ASP A 51 21.61 -9.61 18.14
CA ASP A 51 22.39 -9.34 19.35
C ASP A 51 22.74 -10.59 20.17
N ALA A 52 22.07 -11.71 19.93
CA ALA A 52 22.38 -12.99 20.54
C ALA A 52 23.63 -13.67 19.94
N VAL A 53 24.18 -13.17 18.83
CA VAL A 53 25.43 -13.69 18.28
C VAL A 53 26.62 -13.22 19.13
N CYS A 54 27.54 -14.13 19.42
CA CYS A 54 28.69 -13.89 20.31
C CYS A 54 30.04 -14.12 19.62
N ASN A 55 30.04 -14.60 18.37
CA ASN A 55 31.25 -14.78 17.57
C ASN A 55 30.96 -14.70 16.07
N TYR A 56 32.02 -14.58 15.27
CA TYR A 56 31.92 -14.42 13.81
C TYR A 56 31.34 -15.65 13.08
N GLU A 57 31.53 -16.86 13.62
CA GLU A 57 30.91 -18.07 13.05
C GLU A 57 29.38 -18.01 13.19
N GLN A 58 28.89 -17.69 14.38
CA GLN A 58 27.46 -17.53 14.66
C GLN A 58 26.84 -16.42 13.79
N GLN A 59 27.54 -15.30 13.59
CA GLN A 59 27.11 -14.20 12.73
C GLN A 59 26.91 -14.66 11.28
N ASP A 60 27.88 -15.36 10.69
CA ASP A 60 27.78 -15.90 9.33
C ASP A 60 26.66 -16.94 9.20
N TRP A 61 26.53 -17.86 10.16
CA TRP A 61 25.46 -18.87 10.13
C TRP A 61 24.08 -18.25 10.29
N TYR A 62 23.95 -17.19 11.10
CA TYR A 62 22.69 -16.45 11.25
C TYR A 62 22.30 -15.81 9.93
N ALA A 63 23.22 -15.07 9.33
CA ALA A 63 23.06 -14.48 8.01
C ALA A 63 22.68 -15.52 6.96
N PHE A 64 23.34 -16.68 6.94
CA PHE A 64 23.03 -17.78 6.03
C PHE A 64 21.60 -18.31 6.22
N ALA A 65 21.16 -18.52 7.47
CA ALA A 65 19.78 -18.94 7.74
C ALA A 65 18.75 -17.90 7.25
N VAL A 66 19.04 -16.61 7.42
CA VAL A 66 18.20 -15.52 6.88
C VAL A 66 18.21 -15.52 5.35
N ILE A 67 19.36 -15.71 4.70
CA ILE A 67 19.47 -15.81 3.23
C ILE A 67 18.57 -16.95 2.73
N VAL A 68 18.72 -18.15 3.27
CA VAL A 68 17.94 -19.31 2.84
C VAL A 68 16.44 -19.08 3.03
N HIS A 69 16.04 -18.48 4.16
CA HIS A 69 14.64 -18.12 4.39
C HIS A 69 14.11 -17.11 3.36
N ARG A 70 14.88 -16.05 3.06
CA ARG A 70 14.48 -15.01 2.10
C ARG A 70 14.37 -15.49 0.66
N LEU A 71 15.01 -16.61 0.30
CA LEU A 71 14.83 -17.22 -1.03
C LEU A 71 13.40 -17.77 -1.23
N PHE A 72 12.75 -18.21 -0.15
CA PHE A 72 11.36 -18.68 -0.21
C PHE A 72 10.35 -17.61 0.18
N VAL A 73 10.71 -16.74 1.13
CA VAL A 73 9.83 -15.71 1.68
C VAL A 73 10.55 -14.35 1.66
N PRO A 74 10.65 -13.68 0.49
CA PRO A 74 11.35 -12.41 0.31
C PRO A 74 10.58 -11.20 0.88
N ILE A 75 10.18 -11.29 2.15
CA ILE A 75 9.48 -10.22 2.88
C ILE A 75 10.43 -9.49 3.83
N CYS A 76 9.99 -8.33 4.35
CA CYS A 76 10.72 -7.61 5.39
C CYS A 76 10.90 -8.50 6.64
N PRO A 77 11.95 -8.28 7.47
CA PRO A 77 12.35 -9.22 8.52
C PRO A 77 11.41 -9.20 9.75
N LEU A 78 10.19 -9.70 9.58
CA LEU A 78 9.12 -9.66 10.58
C LEU A 78 9.40 -10.53 11.82
N TYR A 79 10.33 -11.48 11.71
CA TYR A 79 10.75 -12.29 12.86
C TYR A 79 11.40 -11.46 13.97
N TYR A 80 11.88 -10.24 13.71
CA TYR A 80 12.30 -9.33 14.79
C TYR A 80 11.12 -8.87 15.64
N LEU A 81 9.95 -8.67 15.02
CA LEU A 81 8.73 -8.25 15.71
C LEU A 81 8.04 -9.45 16.37
N ALA A 82 7.87 -10.54 15.62
CA ALA A 82 7.22 -11.77 16.07
C ALA A 82 8.01 -13.01 15.61
N PRO A 83 8.97 -13.52 16.42
CA PRO A 83 9.74 -14.72 16.07
C PRO A 83 8.87 -15.94 15.73
N SER A 84 7.71 -16.06 16.38
CA SER A 84 6.74 -17.13 16.10
C SER A 84 6.11 -17.08 14.70
N LEU A 85 6.21 -15.96 13.97
CA LEU A 85 5.67 -15.86 12.61
C LEU A 85 6.39 -16.79 11.62
N LEU A 86 7.60 -17.23 11.97
CA LEU A 86 8.33 -18.26 11.23
C LEU A 86 7.52 -19.56 11.08
N PHE A 87 6.63 -19.89 12.02
CA PHE A 87 5.76 -21.07 11.88
C PHE A 87 4.71 -20.90 10.78
N CYS A 88 4.09 -19.72 10.69
CA CYS A 88 3.15 -19.38 9.62
C CYS A 88 3.88 -19.37 8.27
N GLN A 89 5.08 -18.80 8.22
CA GLN A 89 5.89 -18.76 7.00
C GLN A 89 6.36 -20.15 6.57
N ASP A 90 6.77 -21.02 7.50
CA ASP A 90 7.09 -22.42 7.20
C ASP A 90 5.88 -23.16 6.60
N TYR A 91 4.68 -22.93 7.13
CA TYR A 91 3.44 -23.49 6.58
C TYR A 91 3.21 -23.02 5.13
N MET A 92 3.37 -21.72 4.87
CA MET A 92 3.22 -21.17 3.52
C MET A 92 4.28 -21.73 2.57
N VAL A 93 5.54 -21.87 3.00
CA VAL A 93 6.58 -22.50 2.19
C VAL A 93 6.25 -23.95 1.89
N GLN A 94 5.76 -24.71 2.88
CA GLN A 94 5.30 -26.08 2.67
C GLN A 94 4.16 -26.15 1.65
N LYS A 95 3.20 -25.23 1.72
CA LYS A 95 2.05 -25.16 0.82
C LYS A 95 2.47 -24.88 -0.63
N HIS A 96 3.40 -23.95 -0.86
CA HIS A 96 3.80 -23.52 -2.20
C HIS A 96 4.95 -24.34 -2.81
N PHE A 97 5.89 -24.81 -2.00
CA PHE A 97 7.12 -25.48 -2.45
C PHE A 97 7.26 -26.93 -1.98
N GLY A 98 6.34 -27.42 -1.16
CA GLY A 98 6.28 -28.80 -0.71
C GLY A 98 7.12 -29.12 0.53
N ASN A 99 7.05 -30.38 0.97
CA ASN A 99 7.65 -30.87 2.20
C ASN A 99 9.19 -30.80 2.22
N GLU A 100 9.83 -30.96 1.06
CA GLU A 100 11.28 -30.92 0.94
C GLU A 100 11.84 -29.54 1.26
N ALA A 101 11.23 -28.49 0.70
CA ALA A 101 11.63 -27.10 0.92
C ALA A 101 11.56 -26.70 2.40
N VAL A 102 10.43 -26.99 3.07
CA VAL A 102 10.28 -26.66 4.50
C VAL A 102 11.20 -27.51 5.38
N SER A 103 11.47 -28.77 5.00
CA SER A 103 12.42 -29.64 5.72
C SER A 103 13.84 -29.11 5.63
N PHE A 104 14.25 -28.64 4.43
CA PHE A 104 15.53 -27.98 4.23
C PHE A 104 15.65 -26.71 5.08
N LEU A 105 14.66 -25.82 5.05
CA LEU A 105 14.62 -24.61 5.89
C LEU A 105 14.76 -24.93 7.38
N ARG A 106 13.99 -25.91 7.87
CA ARG A 106 14.06 -26.35 9.27
C ARG A 106 15.42 -26.95 9.61
N SER A 107 16.07 -27.67 8.68
CA SER A 107 17.42 -28.22 8.90
C SER A 107 18.47 -27.12 9.08
N VAL A 108 18.41 -26.06 8.25
CA VAL A 108 19.31 -24.91 8.33
C VAL A 108 19.09 -24.16 9.65
N ARG A 109 17.82 -23.93 10.01
CA ARG A 109 17.44 -23.30 11.28
C ARG A 109 17.89 -24.13 12.49
N SER A 110 17.73 -25.46 12.44
CA SER A 110 18.15 -26.37 13.52
C SER A 110 19.67 -26.34 13.72
N ARG A 111 20.45 -26.28 12.64
CA ARG A 111 21.90 -26.12 12.73
C ARG A 111 22.26 -24.81 13.41
N MET A 112 21.59 -23.73 13.02
CA MET A 112 21.79 -22.42 13.64
C MET A 112 21.40 -22.38 15.13
N LEU A 113 20.29 -23.00 15.51
CA LEU A 113 19.86 -23.11 16.91
C LEU A 113 20.85 -23.87 17.78
N GLY A 114 21.61 -24.80 17.20
CA GLY A 114 22.72 -25.48 17.88
C GLY A 114 23.91 -24.56 18.17
N LEU A 115 24.01 -23.40 17.51
CA LEU A 115 25.10 -22.44 17.67
C LEU A 115 24.69 -21.21 18.49
N THR A 116 23.49 -20.65 18.27
CA THR A 116 22.98 -19.45 18.94
C THR A 116 21.44 -19.43 18.92
N PRO A 117 20.76 -18.88 19.94
CA PRO A 117 19.31 -18.78 19.94
C PRO A 117 18.82 -17.78 18.88
N LEU A 118 18.25 -18.31 17.77
CA LEU A 118 17.68 -17.57 16.64
C LEU A 118 16.47 -16.69 16.96
N LEU A 119 15.73 -17.00 18.04
CA LEU A 119 14.38 -16.50 18.30
C LEU A 119 14.34 -15.36 19.32
N SER A 120 15.41 -14.57 19.42
CA SER A 120 15.34 -13.27 20.09
C SER A 120 14.60 -12.29 19.19
N HIS A 121 13.69 -11.50 19.79
CA HIS A 121 13.17 -10.30 19.13
C HIS A 121 14.32 -9.30 18.92
N GLY A 122 14.09 -8.30 18.06
CA GLY A 122 15.09 -7.25 17.84
C GLY A 122 15.49 -6.49 19.11
N PRO A 123 16.66 -5.81 19.12
CA PRO A 123 17.24 -5.14 20.29
C PRO A 123 16.31 -4.17 21.01
N PHE A 124 15.40 -3.54 20.26
CA PHE A 124 14.60 -2.40 20.70
C PHE A 124 13.15 -2.77 21.05
N ILE A 125 12.88 -4.07 21.28
CA ILE A 125 11.53 -4.58 21.54
C ILE A 125 11.51 -5.16 22.94
N ASP A 126 10.72 -4.58 23.84
CA ASP A 126 10.64 -5.06 25.24
C ASP A 126 9.91 -6.42 25.34
N LYS A 127 8.93 -6.64 24.45
CA LYS A 127 8.11 -7.84 24.40
C LYS A 127 7.80 -8.20 22.96
N ALA A 128 8.21 -9.41 22.56
CA ALA A 128 7.89 -9.95 21.26
C ALA A 128 6.37 -10.02 21.02
N LEU A 129 5.97 -9.67 19.81
CA LEU A 129 4.65 -9.97 19.28
C LEU A 129 4.54 -11.47 18.99
N GLN A 130 3.32 -11.93 18.72
CA GLN A 130 3.02 -13.34 18.49
C GLN A 130 2.41 -13.56 17.11
N ALA A 131 2.53 -14.77 16.58
CA ALA A 131 1.75 -15.19 15.42
C ALA A 131 0.28 -15.36 15.81
N CYS A 132 -0.61 -15.30 14.83
CA CYS A 132 -2.03 -15.61 15.05
C CYS A 132 -2.21 -17.11 15.40
N ASP A 133 -3.18 -17.43 16.26
CA ASP A 133 -3.43 -18.84 16.67
C ASP A 133 -4.10 -19.65 15.57
N LYS A 134 -4.78 -18.96 14.66
CA LYS A 134 -5.44 -19.49 13.47
C LYS A 134 -4.90 -18.75 12.26
N LEU A 135 -4.94 -19.39 11.12
CA LEU A 135 -4.70 -18.74 9.84
C LEU A 135 -5.98 -18.03 9.40
N LEU A 136 -5.83 -16.87 8.77
CA LEU A 136 -6.88 -16.17 8.05
C LEU A 136 -7.30 -17.03 6.86
N ASP A 137 -8.61 -17.19 6.70
CA ASP A 137 -9.26 -17.84 5.57
C ASP A 137 -10.57 -17.11 5.24
N PRO A 138 -11.20 -17.36 4.07
CA PRO A 138 -12.50 -16.80 3.70
C PRO A 138 -13.60 -16.91 4.76
N GLU A 139 -13.65 -18.00 5.53
CA GLU A 139 -14.72 -18.28 6.49
C GLU A 139 -14.56 -17.47 7.79
N ASN A 140 -13.36 -17.00 8.10
CA ASN A 140 -13.04 -16.36 9.37
C ASN A 140 -12.64 -14.86 9.28
N ILE A 141 -12.77 -14.24 8.10
CA ILE A 141 -12.46 -12.82 7.85
C ILE A 141 -13.06 -11.90 8.91
N GLU A 142 -14.35 -12.09 9.26
CA GLU A 142 -15.03 -11.24 10.25
C GLU A 142 -14.35 -11.29 11.63
N THR A 143 -13.84 -12.45 12.03
CA THR A 143 -13.11 -12.60 13.30
C THR A 143 -11.81 -11.80 13.27
N PHE A 144 -11.06 -11.89 12.18
CA PHE A 144 -9.81 -11.14 12.00
C PHE A 144 -10.06 -9.64 11.95
N MET A 145 -11.11 -9.19 11.25
CA MET A 145 -11.52 -7.78 11.23
C MET A 145 -11.82 -7.26 12.63
N ARG A 146 -12.56 -8.01 13.46
CA ARG A 146 -12.86 -7.61 14.85
C ARG A 146 -11.60 -7.51 15.70
N LEU A 147 -10.62 -8.40 15.52
CA LEU A 147 -9.35 -8.36 16.24
C LEU A 147 -8.43 -7.22 15.76
N LEU A 148 -8.42 -6.91 14.46
CA LEU A 148 -7.75 -5.73 13.89
C LEU A 148 -8.35 -4.44 14.43
N TYR A 149 -9.69 -4.34 14.40
CA TYR A 149 -10.44 -3.21 14.93
C TYR A 149 -10.08 -2.96 16.41
N LYS A 150 -10.10 -4.00 17.25
CA LYS A 150 -9.68 -3.90 18.66
C LYS A 150 -8.21 -3.48 18.80
N GLY A 151 -7.34 -3.99 17.93
CA GLY A 151 -5.92 -3.61 17.86
C GLY A 151 -5.75 -2.11 17.64
N ILE A 152 -6.41 -1.58 16.62
CA ILE A 152 -6.41 -0.15 16.29
C ILE A 152 -6.93 0.67 17.47
N VAL A 153 -8.13 0.36 17.97
CA VAL A 153 -8.75 1.12 19.08
C VAL A 153 -7.88 1.11 20.33
N SER A 154 -7.29 -0.03 20.68
CA SER A 154 -6.40 -0.14 21.85
C SER A 154 -5.07 0.63 21.69
N GLY A 155 -4.66 0.89 20.46
CA GLY A 155 -3.42 1.60 20.14
C GLY A 155 -3.55 3.12 20.05
N LEU A 156 -4.77 3.65 19.93
CA LEU A 156 -5.04 5.08 19.80
C LEU A 156 -4.59 5.86 21.05
N ASP A 157 -3.90 6.97 20.84
CA ASP A 157 -3.56 7.93 21.91
C ASP A 157 -4.35 9.24 21.73
N LEU A 158 -5.64 9.18 22.06
CA LEU A 158 -6.56 10.28 21.81
C LEU A 158 -6.24 11.57 22.58
N ARG A 159 -5.44 11.48 23.64
CA ARG A 159 -5.01 12.63 24.44
C ARG A 159 -3.65 13.19 24.00
N GLY A 160 -2.85 12.39 23.31
CA GLY A 160 -1.57 12.81 22.75
C GLY A 160 -1.69 13.72 21.53
N GLU A 161 -0.55 14.32 21.17
CA GLU A 161 -0.42 15.12 19.95
C GLU A 161 -0.61 14.28 18.68
N TYR A 162 -0.20 13.01 18.75
CA TYR A 162 -0.26 12.04 17.66
C TYR A 162 -1.26 10.93 18.01
N PRO A 163 -2.54 11.09 17.60
CA PRO A 163 -3.60 10.16 18.00
C PRO A 163 -3.45 8.76 17.41
N VAL A 164 -2.72 8.64 16.30
CA VAL A 164 -2.42 7.39 15.60
C VAL A 164 -0.93 7.11 15.73
N LYS A 165 -0.55 5.84 15.90
CA LYS A 165 0.84 5.37 15.83
C LYS A 165 1.06 4.75 14.45
N GLY A 166 1.30 5.59 13.46
CA GLY A 166 1.53 5.22 12.06
C GLY A 166 3.01 5.07 11.72
N ASP A 167 3.32 4.92 10.45
CA ASP A 167 4.68 4.96 9.90
C ASP A 167 5.32 6.36 10.06
N ILE A 168 6.64 6.45 9.89
CA ILE A 168 7.43 7.68 10.14
C ILE A 168 6.95 8.90 9.34
N SER A 169 6.29 8.68 8.19
CA SER A 169 5.71 9.73 7.35
C SER A 169 4.70 10.63 8.10
N MET A 170 4.10 10.14 9.19
CA MET A 170 3.21 10.93 10.05
C MET A 170 3.90 12.12 10.74
N TYR A 171 5.23 12.07 10.89
CA TYR A 171 6.06 13.12 11.50
C TYR A 171 6.66 14.08 10.46
N GLY A 172 6.28 13.96 9.19
CA GLY A 172 6.84 14.76 8.11
C GLY A 172 6.46 16.24 8.16
N ASP A 173 5.16 16.54 8.25
CA ASP A 173 4.65 17.90 8.44
C ASP A 173 3.38 17.93 9.32
N GLU A 174 2.92 19.12 9.69
CA GLU A 174 1.76 19.29 10.57
C GLU A 174 0.47 18.65 10.01
N MET A 175 0.33 18.52 8.69
CA MET A 175 -0.84 17.92 8.05
C MET A 175 -0.78 16.40 8.10
N SER A 176 0.42 15.80 8.05
CA SER A 176 0.63 14.35 8.01
C SER A 176 -0.14 13.60 9.12
N LYS A 177 -0.11 14.10 10.36
CA LYS A 177 -0.80 13.47 11.51
C LYS A 177 -2.33 13.46 11.40
N TYR A 178 -2.91 14.29 10.53
CA TYR A 178 -4.35 14.33 10.25
C TYR A 178 -4.72 13.64 8.94
N SER A 179 -3.78 13.46 8.02
CA SER A 179 -4.01 12.99 6.65
C SER A 179 -4.67 11.61 6.54
N ILE A 180 -5.15 11.28 5.35
CA ILE A 180 -5.73 9.97 5.06
C ILE A 180 -4.65 8.89 5.02
N GLY A 181 -3.50 9.14 4.38
CA GLY A 181 -2.47 8.13 4.17
C GLY A 181 -1.78 7.68 5.45
N SER A 182 -1.38 8.62 6.31
CA SER A 182 -0.56 8.34 7.51
C SER A 182 -1.18 8.80 8.83
N GLY A 183 -2.32 9.48 8.79
CA GLY A 183 -2.87 10.22 9.94
C GLY A 183 -4.22 9.72 10.45
N PHE A 184 -4.81 10.54 11.33
CA PHE A 184 -6.08 10.25 11.99
C PHE A 184 -7.23 10.04 11.02
N ALA A 185 -7.31 10.79 9.90
CA ALA A 185 -8.44 10.69 8.99
C ALA A 185 -8.51 9.33 8.28
N GLY A 186 -7.38 8.68 8.01
CA GLY A 186 -7.37 7.33 7.44
C GLY A 186 -7.83 6.28 8.43
N VAL A 187 -7.41 6.41 9.68
CA VAL A 187 -7.84 5.50 10.76
C VAL A 187 -9.32 5.69 11.09
N SER A 188 -9.81 6.94 11.13
CA SER A 188 -11.23 7.19 11.34
C SER A 188 -12.07 6.66 10.20
N LEU A 189 -11.65 6.84 8.94
CA LEU A 189 -12.30 6.24 7.78
C LEU A 189 -12.39 4.71 7.93
N ALA A 190 -11.29 4.07 8.32
CA ALA A 190 -11.25 2.62 8.53
C ALA A 190 -12.20 2.14 9.64
N LEU A 191 -12.22 2.82 10.77
CA LEU A 191 -13.08 2.45 11.90
C LEU A 191 -14.57 2.71 11.58
N LEU A 192 -14.89 3.84 10.94
CA LEU A 192 -16.27 4.23 10.60
C LEU A 192 -16.87 3.38 9.48
N LYS A 193 -16.07 3.06 8.45
CA LYS A 193 -16.54 2.23 7.34
C LYS A 193 -16.45 0.73 7.61
N SER A 194 -15.71 0.29 8.62
CA SER A 194 -15.72 -1.13 9.01
C SER A 194 -17.09 -1.54 9.57
N SER A 195 -17.55 -2.74 9.25
CA SER A 195 -18.77 -3.34 9.85
C SER A 195 -18.60 -3.71 11.34
N CYS A 196 -17.42 -3.45 11.92
CA CYS A 196 -17.05 -3.84 13.28
C CYS A 196 -17.41 -2.80 14.36
N LEU A 197 -17.86 -1.60 13.96
CA LEU A 197 -18.14 -0.50 14.87
C LEU A 197 -19.47 -0.72 15.61
N GLU A 198 -19.44 -1.50 16.69
CA GLU A 198 -20.55 -1.65 17.62
C GLU A 198 -20.57 -0.48 18.64
N ASN A 199 -21.72 0.16 18.82
CA ASN A 199 -21.92 1.35 19.67
C ASN A 199 -20.96 2.50 19.33
N SER A 200 -21.26 3.20 18.22
CA SER A 200 -20.34 4.12 17.57
C SER A 200 -20.22 5.51 18.21
N GLU A 201 -21.16 5.90 19.07
CA GLU A 201 -21.30 7.29 19.54
C GLU A 201 -20.01 7.87 20.14
N TRP A 202 -19.26 7.06 20.91
CA TRP A 202 -17.99 7.50 21.51
C TRP A 202 -16.96 7.90 20.45
N PHE A 203 -16.83 7.11 19.38
CA PHE A 203 -15.84 7.36 18.33
C PHE A 203 -16.26 8.53 17.45
N TYR A 204 -17.56 8.63 17.13
CA TYR A 204 -18.10 9.80 16.42
C TYR A 204 -17.82 11.09 17.19
N ALA A 205 -18.00 11.10 18.51
CA ALA A 205 -17.70 12.27 19.35
C ALA A 205 -16.21 12.65 19.30
N ILE A 206 -15.31 11.67 19.41
CA ILE A 206 -13.86 11.89 19.34
C ILE A 206 -13.42 12.36 17.95
N ALA A 207 -13.89 11.71 16.89
CA ALA A 207 -13.56 12.10 15.53
C ALA A 207 -14.04 13.53 15.25
N ARG A 208 -15.24 13.89 15.71
CA ARG A 208 -15.78 15.24 15.64
C ARG A 208 -14.86 16.25 16.31
N GLU A 209 -14.40 15.97 17.53
CA GLU A 209 -13.47 16.84 18.25
C GLU A 209 -12.16 17.07 17.47
N LYS A 210 -11.58 15.99 16.94
CA LYS A 210 -10.33 16.06 16.16
C LYS A 210 -10.50 16.86 14.87
N TYR A 211 -11.59 16.67 14.13
CA TYR A 211 -11.86 17.45 12.92
C TYR A 211 -12.17 18.92 13.23
N ILE A 212 -12.84 19.23 14.34
CA ILE A 212 -13.05 20.62 14.79
C ILE A 212 -11.70 21.29 15.06
N SER A 213 -10.74 20.57 15.64
CA SER A 213 -9.38 21.10 15.85
C SER A 213 -8.69 21.45 14.52
N VAL A 214 -8.87 20.64 13.47
CA VAL A 214 -8.32 20.94 12.13
C VAL A 214 -9.01 22.17 11.54
N LEU A 215 -10.34 22.24 11.61
CA LEU A 215 -11.11 23.39 11.13
C LEU A 215 -10.72 24.70 11.84
N ARG A 216 -10.44 24.67 13.15
CA ARG A 216 -9.93 25.84 13.89
C ARG A 216 -8.56 26.28 13.38
N LYS A 217 -7.62 25.35 13.21
CA LYS A 217 -6.28 25.65 12.66
C LYS A 217 -6.36 26.30 11.28
N LEU A 218 -7.23 25.78 10.40
CA LEU A 218 -7.51 26.37 9.08
C LEU A 218 -8.05 27.79 9.19
N LYS A 219 -9.02 28.02 10.09
CA LYS A 219 -9.60 29.34 10.35
C LYS A 219 -8.57 30.33 10.89
N ASP A 220 -7.60 29.86 11.66
CA ASP A 220 -6.51 30.67 12.23
C ASP A 220 -5.38 30.95 11.21
N GLY A 221 -5.56 30.54 9.94
CA GLY A 221 -4.63 30.85 8.85
C GLY A 221 -3.48 29.85 8.69
N MET A 222 -3.56 28.68 9.33
CA MET A 222 -2.56 27.63 9.12
C MET A 222 -2.65 27.08 7.69
N SER A 223 -1.56 27.20 6.94
CA SER A 223 -1.47 26.68 5.58
C SER A 223 -1.16 25.18 5.60
N PHE A 224 -2.03 24.40 4.95
CA PHE A 224 -1.86 22.97 4.77
C PHE A 224 -1.85 22.61 3.29
N ARG A 225 -1.32 21.43 2.97
CA ARG A 225 -1.44 20.84 1.64
C ARG A 225 -2.91 20.48 1.37
N ALA A 226 -3.33 20.58 0.11
CA ALA A 226 -4.69 20.27 -0.30
C ALA A 226 -4.95 18.81 -0.72
N GLY A 227 -3.91 17.99 -0.96
CA GLY A 227 -4.05 16.68 -1.60
C GLY A 227 -5.07 15.70 -0.99
N LEU A 228 -5.50 14.72 -1.79
CA LEU A 228 -6.54 13.76 -1.42
C LEU A 228 -6.10 12.78 -0.33
N PHE A 229 -4.85 12.30 -0.37
CA PHE A 229 -4.36 11.34 0.61
C PHE A 229 -3.45 11.98 1.67
N ASN A 230 -2.78 13.08 1.35
CA ASN A 230 -1.81 13.75 2.23
C ASN A 230 -2.24 15.16 2.67
N GLY A 231 -3.47 15.57 2.39
CA GLY A 231 -3.90 16.96 2.56
C GLY A 231 -5.33 17.12 3.08
N THR A 232 -5.74 18.38 3.13
CA THR A 232 -7.00 18.84 3.74
C THR A 232 -8.24 18.39 2.98
N VAL A 233 -8.17 18.18 1.66
CA VAL A 233 -9.32 17.66 0.90
C VAL A 233 -9.67 16.26 1.40
N GLY A 234 -8.69 15.37 1.54
CA GLY A 234 -8.91 14.03 2.10
C GLY A 234 -9.52 14.07 3.50
N VAL A 235 -8.98 14.94 4.35
CA VAL A 235 -9.51 15.10 5.71
C VAL A 235 -10.95 15.61 5.69
N ALA A 236 -11.29 16.54 4.80
CA ALA A 236 -12.66 17.00 4.63
C ALA A 236 -13.58 15.87 4.13
N MET A 237 -13.10 15.02 3.21
CA MET A 237 -13.86 13.86 2.71
C MET A 237 -14.16 12.85 3.82
N ALA A 238 -13.16 12.49 4.63
CA ALA A 238 -13.39 11.61 5.79
C ALA A 238 -14.27 12.27 6.86
N ALA A 239 -14.22 13.59 7.01
CA ALA A 239 -15.04 14.31 7.97
C ALA A 239 -16.55 14.28 7.64
N TYR A 240 -16.95 14.05 6.38
CA TYR A 240 -18.36 13.89 6.00
C TYR A 240 -19.05 12.71 6.68
N GLU A 241 -18.30 11.71 7.14
CA GLU A 241 -18.83 10.60 7.92
C GLU A 241 -19.32 11.05 9.31
N VAL A 242 -18.87 12.21 9.81
CA VAL A 242 -19.07 12.64 11.21
C VAL A 242 -19.73 14.02 11.33
N PHE A 243 -19.50 14.89 10.36
CA PHE A 243 -19.98 16.28 10.33
C PHE A 243 -21.23 16.47 9.48
N SER A 244 -21.87 17.63 9.68
CA SER A 244 -22.84 18.14 8.72
C SER A 244 -22.14 18.52 7.40
N ARG A 245 -22.87 18.48 6.28
CA ARG A 245 -22.33 18.93 4.99
C ARG A 245 -21.73 20.34 5.08
N GLU A 246 -22.36 21.26 5.82
CA GLU A 246 -21.92 22.65 5.94
C GLU A 246 -20.52 22.80 6.57
N GLU A 247 -20.18 22.01 7.59
CA GLU A 247 -18.87 22.05 8.24
C GLU A 247 -17.76 21.55 7.30
N CYS A 248 -18.03 20.51 6.54
CA CYS A 248 -17.09 20.02 5.53
C CYS A 248 -16.90 21.03 4.38
N HIS A 249 -17.98 21.70 3.94
CA HIS A 249 -17.87 22.80 2.98
C HIS A 249 -17.03 23.94 3.53
N LYS A 250 -17.14 24.27 4.83
CA LYS A 250 -16.26 25.26 5.47
C LYS A 250 -14.79 24.83 5.39
N MET A 251 -14.47 23.57 5.71
CA MET A 251 -13.10 23.05 5.57
C MET A 251 -12.56 23.22 4.15
N LEU A 252 -13.34 22.83 3.14
CA LEU A 252 -12.98 22.98 1.72
C LEU A 252 -12.86 24.45 1.31
N SER A 253 -13.73 25.32 1.83
CA SER A 253 -13.65 26.75 1.57
C SER A 253 -12.33 27.33 2.07
N TYR A 254 -11.76 26.86 3.18
CA TYR A 254 -10.44 27.34 3.64
C TYR A 254 -9.28 26.89 2.75
N ILE A 255 -9.47 25.83 1.97
CA ILE A 255 -8.55 25.43 0.90
C ILE A 255 -8.64 26.42 -0.28
N GLY A 256 -9.80 27.05 -0.46
CA GLY A 256 -10.11 28.01 -1.53
C GLY A 256 -10.25 29.49 -1.15
N ILE A 257 -10.19 29.86 0.14
CA ILE A 257 -10.49 31.23 0.64
C ILE A 257 -9.43 32.26 0.22
N SER A 258 -8.35 31.83 -0.43
CA SER A 258 -7.43 32.72 -1.14
C SER A 258 -6.96 32.09 -2.46
N HIS A 259 -7.83 32.25 -3.46
CA HIS A 259 -7.58 32.31 -4.90
C HIS A 259 -7.27 30.99 -5.63
N ILE A 260 -7.82 30.92 -6.85
CA ILE A 260 -7.34 30.09 -7.96
C ILE A 260 -5.80 30.06 -8.01
N ASP A 261 -5.13 31.13 -7.57
CA ASP A 261 -3.67 31.25 -7.44
C ASP A 261 -3.02 30.10 -6.65
N TYR A 262 -3.65 29.57 -5.59
CA TYR A 262 -3.11 28.40 -4.89
C TYR A 262 -3.15 27.15 -5.78
N LEU A 263 -4.29 26.88 -6.43
CA LEU A 263 -4.42 25.77 -7.39
C LEU A 263 -3.54 25.98 -8.62
N ALA A 264 -3.29 27.23 -9.01
CA ALA A 264 -2.40 27.60 -10.10
C ALA A 264 -0.94 27.21 -9.80
N GLY A 265 -0.52 27.31 -8.52
CA GLY A 265 0.81 26.91 -8.07
C GLY A 265 1.05 25.40 -7.95
N ILE A 266 0.01 24.55 -8.02
CA ILE A 266 0.16 23.09 -7.94
C ILE A 266 0.54 22.55 -9.33
N ASP A 267 1.74 21.97 -9.44
CA ASP A 267 2.22 21.25 -10.64
C ASP A 267 2.30 19.72 -10.41
N ASP A 268 1.43 19.22 -9.51
CA ASP A 268 1.21 17.81 -9.27
C ASP A 268 -0.20 17.45 -9.77
N TYR A 269 -0.29 16.51 -10.71
CA TYR A 269 -1.54 16.08 -11.34
C TYR A 269 -1.99 14.69 -10.83
N SER A 270 -1.30 14.14 -9.83
CA SER A 270 -1.60 12.83 -9.28
C SER A 270 -2.95 12.77 -8.57
N LEU A 271 -3.45 11.54 -8.38
CA LEU A 271 -4.61 11.27 -7.54
C LEU A 271 -4.24 11.39 -6.04
N TYR A 272 -3.00 11.07 -5.67
CA TYR A 272 -2.55 11.03 -4.28
C TYR A 272 -2.50 12.42 -3.63
N SER A 273 -1.75 13.34 -4.24
CA SER A 273 -1.49 14.67 -3.68
C SER A 273 -1.87 15.82 -4.60
N GLY A 274 -2.12 15.52 -5.88
CA GLY A 274 -2.28 16.50 -6.93
C GLY A 274 -3.71 16.92 -7.23
N LEU A 275 -3.83 17.69 -8.31
CA LEU A 275 -5.07 18.29 -8.80
C LEU A 275 -6.14 17.24 -9.13
N SER A 276 -5.77 16.07 -9.65
CA SER A 276 -6.74 15.02 -9.99
C SER A 276 -7.40 14.43 -8.75
N GLY A 277 -6.66 14.28 -7.64
CA GLY A 277 -7.23 13.86 -6.36
C GLY A 277 -8.20 14.89 -5.78
N ILE A 278 -7.82 16.17 -5.84
CA ILE A 278 -8.67 17.28 -5.42
C ILE A 278 -9.93 17.33 -6.28
N GLY A 279 -9.78 17.24 -7.60
CA GLY A 279 -10.87 17.20 -8.56
C GLY A 279 -11.81 16.02 -8.35
N MET A 280 -11.28 14.83 -8.10
CA MET A 280 -12.08 13.63 -7.84
C MET A 280 -12.97 13.80 -6.60
N ALA A 281 -12.41 14.36 -5.51
CA ALA A 281 -13.19 14.67 -4.32
C ALA A 281 -14.28 15.71 -4.61
N LEU A 282 -13.97 16.81 -5.29
CA LEU A 282 -14.95 17.84 -5.64
C LEU A 282 -16.06 17.29 -6.56
N LEU A 283 -15.70 16.44 -7.52
CA LEU A 283 -16.66 15.76 -8.40
C LEU A 283 -17.61 14.88 -7.59
N SER A 284 -17.08 14.13 -6.62
CA SER A 284 -17.85 13.25 -5.74
C SER A 284 -18.85 13.97 -4.83
N LEU A 285 -18.66 15.28 -4.58
CA LEU A 285 -19.61 16.09 -3.81
C LEU A 285 -20.93 16.36 -4.54
N GLY A 286 -20.95 16.30 -5.88
CA GLY A 286 -22.13 16.66 -6.68
C GLY A 286 -22.52 18.13 -6.51
N ALA A 287 -21.55 19.05 -6.54
CA ALA A 287 -21.78 20.45 -6.24
C ALA A 287 -22.72 21.13 -7.26
N SER A 288 -23.54 22.08 -6.80
CA SER A 288 -24.43 22.83 -7.70
C SER A 288 -23.63 23.66 -8.71
N ARG A 289 -24.18 23.86 -9.92
CA ARG A 289 -23.49 24.53 -11.05
C ARG A 289 -22.91 25.92 -10.75
N ASN A 290 -23.42 26.62 -9.73
CA ASN A 290 -23.00 27.98 -9.36
C ASN A 290 -22.17 28.04 -8.06
N SER A 291 -21.85 26.90 -7.46
CA SER A 291 -21.06 26.81 -6.24
C SER A 291 -19.60 27.21 -6.45
N HIS A 292 -18.89 27.48 -5.36
CA HIS A 292 -17.45 27.74 -5.41
C HIS A 292 -16.67 26.47 -5.78
N GLU A 293 -17.12 25.34 -5.25
CA GLU A 293 -16.62 23.99 -5.50
C GLU A 293 -16.66 23.64 -6.98
N GLU A 294 -17.75 23.95 -7.69
CA GLU A 294 -17.86 23.69 -9.12
C GLU A 294 -16.92 24.56 -9.97
N LYS A 295 -16.67 25.81 -9.54
CA LYS A 295 -15.69 26.68 -10.21
C LYS A 295 -14.27 26.14 -10.04
N MET A 296 -13.94 25.65 -8.84
CA MET A 296 -12.66 24.98 -8.58
C MET A 296 -12.52 23.71 -9.42
N LEU A 297 -13.55 22.86 -9.46
CA LEU A 297 -13.56 21.64 -10.26
C LEU A 297 -13.36 21.94 -11.74
N SER A 298 -14.05 22.95 -12.28
CA SER A 298 -13.92 23.34 -13.68
C SER A 298 -12.52 23.88 -14.01
N TYR A 299 -11.92 24.66 -13.11
CA TYR A 299 -10.54 25.12 -13.26
C TYR A 299 -9.55 23.94 -13.27
N ILE A 300 -9.71 23.01 -12.32
CA ILE A 300 -8.90 21.80 -12.21
C ILE A 300 -9.01 20.96 -13.49
N LEU A 301 -10.23 20.75 -13.98
CA LEU A 301 -10.47 20.01 -15.23
C LEU A 301 -9.77 20.67 -16.41
N SER A 302 -9.88 22.00 -16.57
CA SER A 302 -9.17 22.73 -17.64
C SER A 302 -7.66 22.50 -17.54
N LYS A 303 -7.09 22.67 -16.35
CA LYS A 303 -5.64 22.56 -16.13
C LYS A 303 -5.12 21.14 -16.35
N VAL A 304 -5.84 20.12 -15.86
CA VAL A 304 -5.49 18.70 -16.09
C VAL A 304 -5.62 18.37 -17.58
N TYR A 305 -6.71 18.78 -18.22
CA TYR A 305 -6.96 18.55 -19.65
C TYR A 305 -5.89 19.21 -20.53
N GLU A 306 -5.60 20.49 -20.31
CA GLU A 306 -4.59 21.26 -21.04
C GLU A 306 -3.18 20.68 -20.82
N ARG A 307 -2.84 20.26 -19.59
CA ARG A 307 -1.52 19.67 -19.35
C ARG A 307 -1.35 18.35 -20.11
N CYS A 308 -2.42 17.58 -20.27
CA CYS A 308 -2.44 16.39 -21.11
C CYS A 308 -2.37 16.72 -22.63
N ASP A 309 -2.57 17.99 -23.02
CA ASP A 309 -2.55 18.49 -24.41
C ASP A 309 -1.25 19.21 -24.80
N CYS A 310 -0.69 20.03 -23.90
CA CYS A 310 0.48 20.90 -24.14
C CYS A 310 1.84 20.18 -24.18
N GLY A 311 1.92 19.03 -24.86
CA GLY A 311 3.20 18.37 -25.11
C GLY A 311 3.51 17.26 -24.12
N LEU A 312 2.63 16.27 -24.10
CA LEU A 312 3.05 14.88 -24.13
C LEU A 312 3.35 14.59 -25.61
N THR A 313 4.47 15.07 -26.15
CA THR A 313 4.87 14.57 -27.47
C THR A 313 5.00 13.06 -27.34
N SER A 314 4.66 12.30 -28.39
CA SER A 314 4.86 10.85 -28.37
C SER A 314 6.28 10.48 -27.89
N GLN A 315 7.27 11.37 -28.07
CA GLN A 315 8.63 11.26 -27.57
C GLN A 315 8.80 11.38 -26.04
N ASP A 316 8.06 12.26 -25.36
CA ASP A 316 8.15 12.46 -23.90
C ASP A 316 7.38 11.38 -23.12
N MET A 317 6.28 10.88 -23.68
CA MET A 317 5.48 9.75 -23.15
C MET A 317 6.17 8.40 -23.33
N LEU A 318 6.94 8.24 -24.42
CA LEU A 318 7.80 7.09 -24.66
C LEU A 318 9.16 7.24 -23.97
N SER A 319 9.44 8.40 -23.36
CA SER A 319 10.60 8.53 -22.51
C SER A 319 10.37 7.68 -21.26
N SER A 320 11.40 6.95 -20.83
CA SER A 320 11.41 6.06 -19.67
C SER A 320 11.19 6.76 -18.32
N LYS A 321 10.60 7.96 -18.31
CA LYS A 321 10.43 8.86 -17.17
C LYS A 321 8.97 9.21 -16.86
N ALA A 322 8.02 8.87 -17.72
CA ALA A 322 6.60 9.07 -17.43
C ALA A 322 6.09 7.99 -16.46
N ASP A 323 5.27 8.39 -15.49
CA ASP A 323 4.62 7.48 -14.53
C ASP A 323 3.14 7.32 -14.90
N PHE A 324 2.70 6.09 -15.16
CA PHE A 324 1.31 5.73 -15.49
C PHE A 324 0.65 4.88 -14.40
N THR A 325 0.99 5.14 -13.14
CA THR A 325 0.35 4.49 -11.98
C THR A 325 -0.94 5.19 -11.56
N LEU A 326 -1.81 4.46 -10.85
CA LEU A 326 -3.10 4.98 -10.38
C LEU A 326 -2.94 6.14 -9.39
N MET A 327 -2.12 5.98 -8.36
CA MET A 327 -2.09 6.97 -7.28
C MET A 327 -1.20 8.17 -7.62
N LYS A 328 -0.03 7.94 -8.24
CA LYS A 328 0.99 8.97 -8.42
C LYS A 328 1.19 9.40 -9.88
N GLY A 329 0.74 8.58 -10.83
CA GLY A 329 0.94 8.79 -12.25
C GLY A 329 -0.28 9.35 -13.01
N TRP A 330 -0.12 9.42 -14.33
CA TRP A 330 -1.10 9.92 -15.28
C TRP A 330 -2.37 9.08 -15.34
N LEU A 331 -2.31 7.79 -15.01
CA LEU A 331 -3.49 6.95 -15.03
C LEU A 331 -4.55 7.41 -14.02
N GLY A 332 -4.13 7.91 -12.86
CA GLY A 332 -5.03 8.56 -11.90
C GLY A 332 -5.71 9.82 -12.46
N ALA A 333 -4.96 10.62 -13.23
CA ALA A 333 -5.52 11.77 -13.93
C ALA A 333 -6.49 11.35 -15.04
N GLY A 334 -6.16 10.29 -15.79
CA GLY A 334 -7.04 9.70 -16.79
C GLY A 334 -8.35 9.18 -16.19
N LEU A 335 -8.28 8.51 -15.04
CA LEU A 335 -9.47 8.06 -14.31
C LEU A 335 -10.34 9.22 -13.83
N PHE A 336 -9.72 10.31 -13.35
CA PHE A 336 -10.46 11.53 -13.01
C PHE A 336 -11.17 12.14 -14.21
N LEU A 337 -10.49 12.29 -15.36
CA LEU A 337 -11.11 12.79 -16.59
C LEU A 337 -12.24 11.87 -17.09
N TRP A 338 -12.05 10.55 -16.98
CA TRP A 338 -13.06 9.55 -17.32
C TRP A 338 -14.33 9.73 -16.47
N LYS A 339 -14.20 9.78 -15.14
CA LYS A 339 -15.34 9.99 -14.24
C LYS A 339 -16.02 11.33 -14.46
N ALA A 340 -15.24 12.40 -14.68
CA ALA A 340 -15.79 13.71 -15.01
C ALA A 340 -16.56 13.69 -16.33
N SER A 341 -16.09 12.95 -17.34
CA SER A 341 -16.76 12.81 -18.64
C SER A 341 -18.14 12.17 -18.51
N LEU A 342 -18.31 11.19 -17.60
CA LEU A 342 -19.59 10.54 -17.34
C LEU A 342 -20.56 11.50 -16.64
N CYS A 343 -20.10 12.15 -15.57
CA CYS A 343 -20.91 13.10 -14.81
C CYS A 343 -21.36 14.30 -15.67
N ARG A 344 -20.49 14.77 -16.58
CA ARG A 344 -20.74 15.96 -17.40
C ARG A 344 -21.25 15.66 -18.81
N LYS A 345 -21.23 14.40 -19.23
CA LYS A 345 -21.51 13.96 -20.61
C LYS A 345 -20.64 14.71 -21.63
N ASP A 346 -19.34 14.74 -21.36
CA ASP A 346 -18.35 15.49 -22.15
C ASP A 346 -17.41 14.54 -22.90
N ASP A 347 -17.63 14.43 -24.22
CA ASP A 347 -16.87 13.53 -25.08
C ASP A 347 -15.39 13.95 -25.26
N ALA A 348 -15.06 15.24 -25.07
CA ALA A 348 -13.68 15.68 -25.14
C ALA A 348 -12.88 15.18 -23.93
N LEU A 349 -13.46 15.26 -22.73
CA LEU A 349 -12.88 14.67 -21.53
C LEU A 349 -12.72 13.16 -21.67
N ARG A 350 -13.74 12.48 -22.22
CA ARG A 350 -13.72 11.03 -22.47
C ARG A 350 -12.57 10.65 -23.41
N SER A 351 -12.48 11.28 -24.57
CA SER A 351 -11.42 11.04 -25.57
C SER A 351 -10.02 11.25 -25.00
N ARG A 352 -9.86 12.25 -24.12
CA ARG A 352 -8.59 12.51 -23.42
C ARG A 352 -8.25 11.40 -22.44
N ALA A 353 -9.22 10.97 -21.64
CA ALA A 353 -9.04 9.86 -20.71
C ALA A 353 -8.62 8.58 -21.46
N GLU A 354 -9.35 8.21 -22.51
CA GLU A 354 -9.03 7.04 -23.35
C GLU A 354 -7.61 7.06 -23.90
N SER A 355 -7.13 8.24 -24.32
CA SER A 355 -5.76 8.41 -24.79
C SER A 355 -4.74 8.05 -23.72
N ILE A 356 -4.97 8.46 -22.47
CA ILE A 356 -4.10 8.11 -21.33
C ILE A 356 -4.12 6.60 -21.07
N PHE A 357 -5.30 5.97 -21.04
CA PHE A 357 -5.42 4.52 -20.86
C PHE A 357 -4.70 3.73 -21.96
N ARG A 358 -4.79 4.16 -23.22
CA ARG A 358 -4.03 3.55 -24.33
C ARG A 358 -2.52 3.74 -24.17
N LEU A 359 -2.08 4.89 -23.67
CA LEU A 359 -0.66 5.17 -23.46
C LEU A 359 -0.09 4.33 -22.31
N THR A 360 -0.88 4.04 -21.28
CA THR A 360 -0.51 3.09 -20.21
C THR A 360 -0.11 1.71 -20.76
N LEU A 361 -0.68 1.27 -21.89
CA LEU A 361 -0.32 -0.02 -22.50
C LEU A 361 1.16 -0.11 -22.89
N THR A 362 1.81 1.02 -23.18
CA THR A 362 3.25 1.06 -23.51
C THR A 362 4.15 0.79 -22.30
N HIS A 363 3.59 0.86 -21.09
CA HIS A 363 4.27 0.58 -19.82
C HIS A 363 3.88 -0.79 -19.24
N LEU A 364 3.10 -1.59 -19.98
CA LEU A 364 2.75 -2.95 -19.63
C LEU A 364 3.64 -3.93 -20.37
N ALA A 365 4.48 -4.67 -19.64
CA ALA A 365 5.18 -5.83 -20.19
C ALA A 365 4.16 -6.88 -20.66
N ASN A 366 4.48 -7.55 -21.76
CA ASN A 366 3.65 -8.58 -22.40
C ASN A 366 2.27 -8.10 -22.90
N ALA A 367 2.00 -6.79 -23.04
CA ALA A 367 0.71 -6.29 -23.51
C ALA A 367 0.21 -6.99 -24.79
N ASP A 368 1.10 -7.19 -25.77
CA ASP A 368 0.82 -7.83 -27.06
C ASP A 368 0.85 -9.38 -27.01
N ASN A 369 1.28 -9.98 -25.91
CA ASN A 369 1.35 -11.43 -25.76
C ASN A 369 0.14 -11.96 -25.00
N LYS A 370 -0.86 -12.44 -25.75
CA LYS A 370 -2.15 -12.94 -25.22
C LYS A 370 -2.03 -14.16 -24.30
N GLU A 371 -0.90 -14.86 -24.29
CA GLU A 371 -0.70 -16.06 -23.48
C GLU A 371 0.03 -15.78 -22.16
N ARG A 372 0.42 -14.52 -21.91
CA ARG A 372 1.21 -14.14 -20.75
C ARG A 372 0.51 -13.11 -19.87
N PRO A 373 0.74 -13.18 -18.54
CA PRO A 373 0.34 -12.12 -17.63
C PRO A 373 0.99 -10.79 -18.02
N MET A 374 0.27 -9.71 -17.75
CA MET A 374 0.72 -8.34 -17.97
C MET A 374 1.23 -7.73 -16.67
N TYR A 375 2.35 -7.01 -16.75
CA TYR A 375 2.96 -6.37 -15.59
C TYR A 375 3.23 -4.91 -15.87
N TYR A 376 2.91 -4.03 -14.93
CA TYR A 376 3.37 -2.66 -14.97
C TYR A 376 4.88 -2.59 -14.75
N VAL A 377 5.58 -1.86 -15.63
CA VAL A 377 7.03 -1.67 -15.56
C VAL A 377 7.34 -0.24 -15.13
N ASP A 378 7.93 -0.10 -13.94
CA ASP A 378 8.51 1.16 -13.46
C ASP A 378 9.85 1.41 -14.15
N HIS A 379 9.91 2.46 -14.96
CA HIS A 379 11.10 2.90 -15.68
C HIS A 379 11.87 4.05 -14.99
N LEU A 380 11.36 4.62 -13.89
CA LEU A 380 11.85 5.86 -13.29
C LEU A 380 13.27 5.74 -12.70
N LYS A 381 13.73 4.54 -12.31
CA LYS A 381 14.99 4.34 -11.56
C LYS A 381 16.18 3.84 -12.38
N ASN A 382 16.25 4.12 -13.68
CA ASN A 382 17.30 3.64 -14.63
C ASN A 382 17.42 2.10 -14.76
N LYS A 383 16.64 1.33 -14.00
CA LYS A 383 16.51 -0.12 -14.08
C LYS A 383 15.01 -0.44 -14.12
N PRO A 384 14.47 -0.88 -15.27
CA PRO A 384 13.09 -1.30 -15.39
C PRO A 384 12.77 -2.39 -14.37
N ARG A 385 11.68 -2.24 -13.62
CA ARG A 385 11.25 -3.21 -12.61
C ARG A 385 9.75 -3.38 -12.66
N THR A 386 9.30 -4.63 -12.59
CA THR A 386 7.88 -4.93 -12.44
C THR A 386 7.45 -4.62 -11.01
N MET A 387 6.35 -3.90 -10.84
CA MET A 387 5.80 -3.53 -9.54
C MET A 387 4.36 -4.04 -9.43
N PRO A 388 3.96 -4.78 -8.39
CA PRO A 388 2.60 -5.30 -8.26
C PRO A 388 1.64 -4.35 -7.51
N TYR A 389 2.15 -3.29 -6.89
CA TYR A 389 1.45 -2.53 -5.84
C TYR A 389 0.27 -1.68 -6.33
N LEU A 390 -0.62 -1.31 -5.39
CA LEU A 390 -1.73 -0.39 -5.63
C LEU A 390 -1.24 1.01 -6.00
N ASP A 391 -0.22 1.52 -5.29
CA ASP A 391 0.23 2.89 -5.47
C ASP A 391 1.13 3.10 -6.69
N CYS A 392 1.95 2.09 -7.02
CA CYS A 392 2.97 2.19 -8.06
C CYS A 392 3.12 0.95 -8.94
N GLY A 393 2.05 0.19 -9.20
CA GLY A 393 2.17 -1.07 -9.92
C GLY A 393 0.89 -1.63 -10.56
N THR A 394 0.99 -2.91 -10.96
CA THR A 394 -0.02 -3.65 -11.71
C THR A 394 -1.39 -3.65 -11.05
N SER A 395 -1.48 -3.80 -9.71
CA SER A 395 -2.77 -3.81 -9.01
C SER A 395 -3.52 -2.48 -9.18
N GLY A 396 -2.84 -1.34 -9.01
CA GLY A 396 -3.45 -0.03 -9.23
C GLY A 396 -3.86 0.20 -10.68
N VAL A 397 -3.03 -0.25 -11.62
CA VAL A 397 -3.36 -0.18 -13.05
C VAL A 397 -4.59 -1.03 -13.38
N ALA A 398 -4.62 -2.27 -12.91
CA ALA A 398 -5.76 -3.17 -13.06
C ALA A 398 -7.03 -2.53 -12.51
N LEU A 399 -6.98 -1.97 -11.30
CA LEU A 399 -8.13 -1.34 -10.67
C LEU A 399 -8.71 -0.18 -11.48
N ALA A 400 -7.85 0.65 -12.10
CA ALA A 400 -8.30 1.73 -12.98
C ALA A 400 -8.99 1.19 -14.25
N PHE A 401 -8.43 0.15 -14.86
CA PHE A 401 -9.03 -0.49 -16.05
C PHE A 401 -10.35 -1.20 -15.72
N ILE A 402 -10.44 -1.87 -14.57
CA ILE A 402 -11.68 -2.49 -14.09
C ILE A 402 -12.78 -1.44 -13.94
N GLU A 403 -12.44 -0.28 -13.39
CA GLU A 403 -13.40 0.80 -13.21
C GLU A 403 -13.96 1.34 -14.53
N VAL A 404 -13.10 1.53 -15.53
CA VAL A 404 -13.50 1.94 -16.89
C VAL A 404 -14.33 0.86 -17.58
N TYR A 405 -13.95 -0.41 -17.42
CA TYR A 405 -14.70 -1.54 -17.96
C TYR A 405 -16.12 -1.59 -17.39
N LYS A 406 -16.25 -1.43 -16.07
CA LYS A 406 -17.54 -1.37 -15.37
C LYS A 406 -18.43 -0.23 -15.87
N ASP A 407 -17.86 0.94 -16.15
CA ASP A 407 -18.60 2.12 -16.61
C ASP A 407 -19.09 2.01 -18.08
N GLY A 408 -18.57 1.05 -18.84
CA GLY A 408 -18.83 0.87 -20.27
C GLY A 408 -17.74 1.47 -21.16
N ASN A 409 -17.07 0.61 -21.93
CA ASN A 409 -15.83 0.91 -22.64
C ASN A 409 -15.91 0.73 -24.17
N GLU A 410 -17.03 1.14 -24.79
CA GLU A 410 -17.36 0.90 -26.20
C GLU A 410 -16.23 1.26 -27.19
N SER A 411 -15.51 2.35 -26.94
CA SER A 411 -14.39 2.83 -27.77
C SER A 411 -13.07 2.07 -27.54
N MET A 412 -12.96 1.30 -26.45
CA MET A 412 -11.78 0.57 -26.02
C MET A 412 -12.03 -0.94 -26.05
N GLU A 413 -12.30 -1.49 -27.24
CA GLU A 413 -12.59 -2.92 -27.45
C GLU A 413 -11.50 -3.88 -26.90
N PHE A 414 -10.25 -3.40 -26.78
CA PHE A 414 -9.15 -4.17 -26.19
C PHE A 414 -9.37 -4.48 -24.70
N LEU A 415 -10.15 -3.64 -24.00
CA LEU A 415 -10.47 -3.78 -22.59
C LEU A 415 -11.65 -4.75 -22.44
N ASN A 416 -11.35 -6.04 -22.35
CA ASN A 416 -12.32 -7.11 -22.16
C ASN A 416 -11.92 -7.98 -20.95
N GLU A 417 -12.73 -8.98 -20.61
CA GLU A 417 -12.48 -9.87 -19.48
C GLU A 417 -11.10 -10.54 -19.55
N GLU A 418 -10.64 -10.92 -20.74
CA GLU A 418 -9.32 -11.54 -20.93
C GLU A 418 -8.18 -10.55 -20.65
N PHE A 419 -8.33 -9.29 -21.06
CA PHE A 419 -7.38 -8.23 -20.72
C PHE A 419 -7.30 -8.03 -19.19
N LEU A 420 -8.45 -7.99 -18.52
CA LEU A 420 -8.52 -7.85 -17.07
C LEU A 420 -7.91 -9.06 -16.34
N ARG A 421 -8.19 -10.29 -16.81
CA ARG A 421 -7.59 -11.52 -16.29
C ARG A 421 -6.06 -11.55 -16.44
N ARG A 422 -5.53 -11.09 -17.58
CA ARG A 422 -4.07 -11.02 -17.78
C ARG A 422 -3.40 -9.99 -16.87
N LEU A 423 -4.06 -8.89 -16.56
CA LEU A 423 -3.59 -7.94 -15.54
C LEU A 423 -3.70 -8.52 -14.13
N SER A 424 -4.76 -9.28 -13.82
CA SER A 424 -4.96 -9.92 -12.51
C SER A 424 -3.84 -10.91 -12.19
N GLN A 425 -3.48 -11.75 -13.17
CA GLN A 425 -2.37 -12.68 -13.07
C GLN A 425 -1.03 -11.96 -12.83
N GLY A 426 -0.90 -10.72 -13.28
CA GLY A 426 0.27 -9.88 -13.00
C GLY A 426 0.38 -9.42 -11.54
N SER A 427 -0.70 -9.54 -10.78
CA SER A 427 -0.81 -9.26 -9.35
C SER A 427 -0.84 -10.54 -8.50
N ASP A 428 -0.79 -11.73 -9.10
CA ASP A 428 -0.78 -13.02 -8.40
C ASP A 428 0.60 -13.28 -7.76
N MET A 429 0.80 -12.68 -6.59
CA MET A 429 2.04 -12.74 -5.84
C MET A 429 1.85 -13.62 -4.61
N VAL A 430 2.79 -14.55 -4.36
CA VAL A 430 2.81 -15.32 -3.09
C VAL A 430 3.10 -14.40 -1.90
N CYS A 431 3.97 -13.41 -2.10
CA CYS A 431 4.29 -12.40 -1.11
C CYS A 431 4.87 -11.13 -1.76
N THR A 432 4.89 -10.05 -1.01
CA THR A 432 5.59 -8.81 -1.34
C THR A 432 6.48 -8.33 -0.20
N PHE A 433 7.44 -7.47 -0.49
CA PHE A 433 8.40 -7.03 0.54
C PHE A 433 7.72 -6.38 1.76
N ASN A 434 6.74 -5.51 1.55
CA ASN A 434 5.90 -4.93 2.61
C ASN A 434 4.49 -5.51 2.57
N GLY A 435 3.74 -5.42 3.68
CA GLY A 435 2.38 -5.93 3.76
C GLY A 435 1.26 -4.89 3.50
N GLY A 436 1.53 -3.59 3.62
CA GLY A 436 0.50 -2.53 3.69
C GLY A 436 -0.35 -2.33 2.42
N LEU A 437 -1.32 -1.41 2.48
CA LEU A 437 -2.31 -1.18 1.40
C LEU A 437 -1.73 -0.50 0.16
N PHE A 438 -0.91 0.54 0.32
CA PHE A 438 -0.44 1.32 -0.85
C PHE A 438 0.71 0.61 -1.57
N GLY A 439 1.80 0.38 -0.86
CA GLY A 439 3.04 -0.22 -1.39
C GLY A 439 3.32 -1.62 -0.84
N GLY A 440 2.29 -2.46 -0.69
CA GLY A 440 2.43 -3.80 -0.09
C GLY A 440 1.33 -4.79 -0.49
N TYR A 441 1.31 -5.92 0.21
CA TYR A 441 0.53 -7.11 -0.14
C TYR A 441 -0.98 -6.88 -0.10
N VAL A 442 -1.47 -6.17 0.91
CA VAL A 442 -2.90 -5.84 1.04
C VAL A 442 -3.38 -5.01 -0.16
N GLY A 443 -2.50 -4.24 -0.80
CA GLY A 443 -2.80 -3.46 -2.00
C GLY A 443 -3.19 -4.28 -3.23
N LEU A 444 -3.00 -5.59 -3.20
CA LEU A 444 -3.43 -6.50 -4.27
C LEU A 444 -4.93 -6.82 -4.15
N LEU A 445 -5.50 -6.69 -2.95
CA LEU A 445 -6.85 -7.14 -2.63
C LEU A 445 -7.96 -6.32 -3.31
N PRO A 446 -7.89 -4.98 -3.44
CA PRO A 446 -8.96 -4.21 -4.11
C PRO A 446 -9.25 -4.67 -5.55
N ALA A 447 -8.21 -4.90 -6.36
CA ALA A 447 -8.39 -5.40 -7.72
C ALA A 447 -8.94 -6.83 -7.74
N ALA A 448 -8.50 -7.68 -6.82
CA ALA A 448 -8.99 -9.07 -6.71
C ALA A 448 -10.47 -9.13 -6.31
N ILE A 449 -10.90 -8.31 -5.34
CA ILE A 449 -12.33 -8.19 -4.96
C ILE A 449 -13.15 -7.74 -6.18
N ALA A 450 -12.68 -6.72 -6.90
CA ALA A 450 -13.41 -6.20 -8.07
C ALA A 450 -13.57 -7.26 -9.17
N LEU A 451 -12.55 -8.08 -9.42
CA LEU A 451 -12.61 -9.16 -10.41
C LEU A 451 -13.51 -10.31 -9.98
N ARG A 452 -13.49 -10.68 -8.69
CA ARG A 452 -14.42 -11.65 -8.10
C ARG A 452 -15.86 -11.18 -8.27
N ASP A 453 -16.15 -9.93 -7.90
CA ASP A 453 -17.49 -9.37 -7.93
C ASP A 453 -18.02 -9.19 -9.36
N LEU A 454 -17.14 -9.01 -10.34
CA LEU A 454 -17.46 -9.05 -11.77
C LEU A 454 -17.57 -10.47 -12.35
N GLY A 455 -17.30 -11.53 -11.55
CA GLY A 455 -17.34 -12.92 -12.00
C GLY A 455 -16.18 -13.32 -12.92
N ILE A 456 -15.08 -12.56 -12.94
CA ILE A 456 -13.93 -12.77 -13.81
C ILE A 456 -12.92 -13.73 -13.16
N ASP A 457 -12.53 -13.49 -11.91
CA ASP A 457 -11.47 -14.25 -11.22
C ASP A 457 -11.65 -14.19 -9.69
N ASP A 458 -12.17 -15.27 -9.11
CA ASP A 458 -12.35 -15.43 -7.67
C ASP A 458 -11.10 -16.03 -6.98
N GLU A 459 -10.36 -16.89 -7.69
CA GLU A 459 -9.25 -17.61 -7.09
C GLU A 459 -8.10 -16.67 -6.66
N LEU A 460 -7.90 -15.56 -7.39
CA LEU A 460 -6.90 -14.55 -7.00
C LEU A 460 -7.20 -13.97 -5.61
N TRP A 461 -8.47 -13.71 -5.30
CA TRP A 461 -8.87 -13.19 -4.00
C TRP A 461 -8.55 -14.19 -2.89
N GLU A 462 -8.90 -15.47 -3.08
CA GLU A 462 -8.58 -16.53 -2.10
C GLU A 462 -7.07 -16.65 -1.85
N ARG A 463 -6.26 -16.58 -2.91
CA ARG A 463 -4.79 -16.64 -2.81
C ARG A 463 -4.22 -15.45 -2.03
N ILE A 464 -4.73 -14.24 -2.25
CA ILE A 464 -4.30 -13.05 -1.50
C ILE A 464 -4.73 -13.13 -0.03
N ILE A 465 -5.95 -13.62 0.27
CA ILE A 465 -6.39 -13.84 1.65
C ILE A 465 -5.47 -14.81 2.37
N ASP A 466 -5.09 -15.92 1.73
CA ASP A 466 -4.16 -16.90 2.29
C ASP A 466 -2.75 -16.31 2.51
N GLY A 467 -2.22 -15.55 1.54
CA GLY A 467 -0.90 -14.91 1.63
C GLY A 467 -0.76 -13.86 2.74
N LEU A 468 -1.87 -13.23 3.19
CA LEU A 468 -1.85 -12.29 4.32
C LEU A 468 -1.35 -12.93 5.63
N ASN A 469 -1.45 -14.26 5.77
CA ASN A 469 -0.92 -15.00 6.91
C ASN A 469 0.60 -14.86 7.08
N LEU A 470 1.33 -14.41 6.06
CA LEU A 470 2.76 -14.10 6.15
C LEU A 470 3.07 -12.86 7.00
N TYR A 471 2.08 -12.00 7.25
CA TYR A 471 2.27 -10.67 7.87
C TYR A 471 1.54 -10.49 9.21
N LEU A 472 0.45 -11.21 9.43
CA LEU A 472 -0.47 -10.98 10.56
C LEU A 472 0.16 -11.39 11.90
N MET A 473 0.21 -10.43 12.83
CA MET A 473 0.74 -10.62 14.18
C MET A 473 -0.29 -10.23 15.24
N LYS A 474 -0.09 -10.71 16.47
CA LYS A 474 -0.88 -10.36 17.63
C LYS A 474 -0.08 -9.58 18.67
N ASN A 475 -0.72 -8.60 19.27
CA ASN A 475 -0.29 -7.95 20.50
C ASN A 475 -1.40 -8.05 21.55
N ASN A 476 -1.12 -8.71 22.69
CA ASN A 476 -2.07 -8.89 23.79
C ASN A 476 -3.47 -9.37 23.34
N GLY A 477 -3.50 -10.31 22.39
CA GLY A 477 -4.74 -10.90 21.86
C GLY A 477 -5.39 -10.17 20.69
N ASN A 478 -4.98 -8.93 20.38
CA ASN A 478 -5.48 -8.17 19.23
C ASN A 478 -4.53 -8.28 18.04
N ILE A 479 -5.04 -8.16 16.82
CA ILE A 479 -4.19 -8.19 15.62
C ILE A 479 -3.58 -6.81 15.40
N VAL A 480 -2.29 -6.81 15.09
CA VAL A 480 -1.51 -5.64 14.68
C VAL A 480 -0.77 -5.95 13.39
N PHE A 481 -0.43 -4.92 12.63
CA PHE A 481 0.15 -5.08 11.30
C PHE A 481 1.51 -4.39 11.17
N PRO A 482 2.50 -5.01 10.51
CA PRO A 482 3.82 -4.42 10.33
C PRO A 482 3.75 -3.23 9.36
N GLY A 483 4.44 -2.14 9.71
CA GLY A 483 4.62 -1.00 8.82
C GLY A 483 5.72 -1.24 7.78
N LEU A 484 6.16 -0.17 7.12
CA LEU A 484 7.22 -0.24 6.12
C LEU A 484 8.51 -0.83 6.70
N TYR A 485 9.15 -1.70 5.91
CA TYR A 485 10.40 -2.38 6.25
C TYR A 485 10.35 -3.31 7.47
N GLY A 486 9.19 -3.47 8.12
CA GLY A 486 9.03 -4.37 9.27
C GLY A 486 9.75 -3.92 10.54
N TYR A 487 10.15 -2.64 10.66
CA TYR A 487 10.85 -2.13 11.85
C TYR A 487 9.92 -1.90 13.05
N LYS A 488 8.66 -1.56 12.79
CA LYS A 488 7.62 -1.37 13.81
C LYS A 488 6.26 -1.70 13.22
N CYS A 489 5.26 -1.84 14.09
CA CYS A 489 3.87 -1.88 13.64
C CYS A 489 3.40 -0.48 13.19
N SER A 490 2.46 -0.46 12.25
CA SER A 490 1.75 0.75 11.83
C SER A 490 0.24 0.54 11.94
N MET A 491 -0.46 1.60 12.35
CA MET A 491 -1.92 1.64 12.36
C MET A 491 -2.52 2.49 11.24
N ASP A 492 -1.69 3.19 10.45
CA ASP A 492 -2.21 4.07 9.40
C ASP A 492 -2.81 3.31 8.21
N LEU A 493 -3.46 4.05 7.32
CA LEU A 493 -4.14 3.50 6.17
C LEU A 493 -3.15 2.94 5.14
N GLY A 494 -2.12 3.71 4.78
CA GLY A 494 -1.25 3.39 3.65
C GLY A 494 -0.35 2.18 3.91
N THR A 495 0.09 1.99 5.15
CA THR A 495 1.14 1.04 5.52
C THR A 495 0.69 0.02 6.55
N GLY A 496 -0.39 0.29 7.28
CA GLY A 496 -0.71 -0.38 8.53
C GLY A 496 -2.11 -0.98 8.64
N SER A 497 -2.50 -1.17 9.89
CA SER A 497 -3.69 -1.95 10.29
C SER A 497 -5.01 -1.36 9.76
N ALA A 498 -5.12 -0.04 9.61
CA ALA A 498 -6.34 0.59 9.08
C ALA A 498 -6.59 0.24 7.60
N GLY A 499 -5.54 0.19 6.78
CA GLY A 499 -5.65 -0.24 5.39
C GLY A 499 -6.06 -1.70 5.26
N VAL A 500 -5.50 -2.55 6.12
CA VAL A 500 -5.86 -3.98 6.20
C VAL A 500 -7.33 -4.15 6.60
N LEU A 501 -7.78 -3.41 7.62
CA LEU A 501 -9.16 -3.48 8.09
C LEU A 501 -10.16 -3.10 6.97
N LEU A 502 -9.90 -2.02 6.22
CA LEU A 502 -10.77 -1.62 5.12
C LEU A 502 -10.80 -2.65 3.99
N ALA A 503 -9.64 -3.13 3.54
CA ALA A 503 -9.58 -4.09 2.44
C ALA A 503 -10.25 -5.43 2.81
N LEU A 504 -10.13 -5.87 4.07
CA LEU A 504 -10.86 -7.05 4.56
C LEU A 504 -12.36 -6.78 4.74
N SER A 505 -12.73 -5.55 5.14
CA SER A 505 -14.15 -5.16 5.21
C SER A 505 -14.81 -5.20 3.85
N ASP A 506 -14.12 -4.72 2.82
CA ASP A 506 -14.57 -4.77 1.43
C ASP A 506 -14.66 -6.23 0.94
N SER A 507 -13.71 -7.10 1.33
CA SER A 507 -13.77 -8.52 0.98
C SER A 507 -15.02 -9.24 1.46
N GLY A 508 -15.58 -8.83 2.61
CA GLY A 508 -16.80 -9.38 3.18
C GLY A 508 -18.10 -8.79 2.62
N ARG A 509 -18.02 -7.80 1.72
CA ARG A 509 -19.17 -7.15 1.06
C ARG A 509 -19.14 -7.44 -0.43
N SER A 510 -20.33 -7.55 -1.02
CA SER A 510 -20.46 -7.66 -2.47
C SER A 510 -20.61 -6.27 -3.07
N GLY A 511 -19.87 -6.00 -4.14
CA GLY A 511 -19.96 -4.77 -4.92
C GLY A 511 -19.23 -3.56 -4.31
N GLU A 512 -18.37 -3.74 -3.30
CA GLU A 512 -17.59 -2.66 -2.69
C GLU A 512 -16.10 -3.04 -2.61
N TRP A 513 -15.22 -2.29 -3.26
CA TRP A 513 -13.76 -2.50 -3.21
C TRP A 513 -12.97 -1.17 -3.13
N GLY A 514 -13.69 -0.09 -2.85
CA GLY A 514 -13.21 1.28 -2.87
C GLY A 514 -13.21 1.98 -1.52
N SER A 515 -13.49 1.30 -0.39
CA SER A 515 -13.71 1.99 0.90
C SER A 515 -12.48 2.76 1.40
N TRP A 516 -11.29 2.41 0.90
CA TRP A 516 -10.04 3.11 1.17
C TRP A 516 -9.90 4.46 0.43
N MET A 517 -10.69 4.69 -0.61
CA MET A 517 -10.69 5.92 -1.40
C MET A 517 -11.56 6.98 -0.70
N PRO A 518 -11.00 8.12 -0.29
CA PRO A 518 -11.73 9.14 0.46
C PRO A 518 -12.55 10.02 -0.48
N VAL A 519 -13.57 9.46 -1.12
CA VAL A 519 -14.55 10.16 -1.96
C VAL A 519 -15.97 9.85 -1.48
N LEU A 520 -16.92 10.71 -1.84
CA LEU A 520 -18.33 10.48 -1.54
C LEU A 520 -19.04 9.76 -2.68
N GLU A 521 -20.14 9.12 -2.34
CA GLU A 521 -20.98 8.39 -3.28
C GLU A 521 -22.29 9.16 -3.47
N ASN A 522 -22.74 9.27 -4.72
CA ASN A 522 -24.03 9.90 -5.04
C ASN A 522 -24.65 9.30 -6.31
N GLU A 523 -25.86 9.71 -6.67
CA GLU A 523 -26.59 9.14 -7.81
C GLU A 523 -25.85 9.28 -9.15
N ASP A 524 -25.06 10.34 -9.31
CA ASP A 524 -24.34 10.67 -10.55
C ASP A 524 -22.85 10.26 -10.50
N PHE A 525 -22.34 9.81 -9.36
CA PHE A 525 -20.93 9.46 -9.17
C PHE A 525 -20.75 8.20 -8.32
N SER A 526 -20.04 7.24 -8.89
CA SER A 526 -19.60 6.00 -8.24
C SER A 526 -18.15 5.73 -8.60
N LEU A 527 -17.36 5.27 -7.62
CA LEU A 527 -15.98 4.87 -7.83
C LEU A 527 -15.67 3.58 -7.05
N PHE A 528 -15.16 2.57 -7.76
CA PHE A 528 -14.69 1.30 -7.17
C PHE A 528 -15.77 0.51 -6.39
N ARG A 529 -16.97 0.46 -6.96
CA ARG A 529 -18.14 -0.27 -6.46
C ARG A 529 -19.14 -0.57 -7.59
N VAL A 530 -20.06 -1.51 -7.40
CA VAL A 530 -21.17 -1.80 -8.36
C VAL A 530 -22.52 -1.46 -7.76
#